data_AF-A0A535KTI1-F1
#
_entry.id   AF-A0A535KTI1-F1
#
_cell.length_a   1.000
_cell.length_b   1.000
_cell.length_c   1.000
_cell.angle_alpha   90.00
_cell.angle_beta   90.00
_cell.angle_gamma   90.00
#
_symmetry.space_group_name_H-M   'P 1'
#
loop_
_entity.id
_entity.type
_entity.pdbx_description
1 polymer ?
#
loop_
_entity_poly.entity_id
_entity_poly.type
_entity_poly.pdbx_seq_one_letter_code
_entity_poly.pdbx_strand_id
1 'polypeptide(L)'
;MSATWLSTRQAAERLGVSEASVRRWSDRGILPVQRVGKRRERRFKPEHVDRAPREARVTAPTVRPGRTQVALGGQSFDVPIHLAAFYDSDAGRVRLTAPFLADGIRAGGPCFLLAQGEELDSYMVALDQMPGVDVDDALASGVLVVAGSPGHTAAAALDYWETTMWAAMDRHMPLVRAVGEMGSERENFESEQEMFAYEVAFNMTARRFPCAVICQYDVRKFSGPAILSAFRAHPDMLGVSLNLLLK
;
A
#
# COMPACT_ATOMS: atom_id res chain seq x y z
N MET A 1 -26.26 38.44 -16.48
CA MET A 1 -25.56 37.39 -17.25
C MET A 1 -26.01 36.04 -16.72
N SER A 2 -26.59 35.19 -17.58
CA SER A 2 -27.13 33.87 -17.20
C SER A 2 -26.01 32.98 -16.65
N ALA A 3 -26.12 32.52 -15.41
CA ALA A 3 -25.16 31.61 -14.81
C ALA A 3 -25.40 30.20 -15.38
N THR A 4 -24.68 29.85 -16.46
CA THR A 4 -24.68 28.50 -17.02
C THR A 4 -24.07 27.55 -15.99
N TRP A 5 -24.92 26.72 -15.39
CA TRP A 5 -24.50 25.67 -14.45
C TRP A 5 -23.55 24.68 -15.13
N LEU A 6 -22.46 24.33 -14.43
CA LEU A 6 -21.45 23.38 -14.90
C LEU A 6 -21.82 21.95 -14.50
N SER A 7 -21.56 21.00 -15.39
CA SER A 7 -21.55 19.57 -15.06
C SER A 7 -20.33 19.21 -14.18
N THR A 8 -20.31 18.02 -13.60
CA THR A 8 -19.14 17.50 -12.87
C THR A 8 -17.88 17.55 -13.72
N ARG A 9 -17.99 17.17 -15.01
CA ARG A 9 -16.88 17.20 -15.96
C ARG A 9 -16.38 18.62 -16.21
N GLN A 10 -17.29 19.56 -16.49
CA GLN A 10 -16.93 20.95 -16.74
C GLN A 10 -16.33 21.63 -15.50
N ALA A 11 -16.83 21.30 -14.31
CA ALA A 11 -16.24 21.77 -13.06
C ALA A 11 -14.82 21.18 -12.88
N ALA A 12 -14.62 19.91 -13.21
CA ALA A 12 -13.32 19.23 -13.14
C ALA A 12 -12.29 19.85 -14.10
N GLU A 13 -12.66 20.05 -15.37
CA GLU A 13 -11.84 20.73 -16.38
C GLU A 13 -11.48 22.15 -15.94
N ARG A 14 -12.44 22.91 -15.40
CA ARG A 14 -12.24 24.28 -14.91
C ARG A 14 -11.37 24.38 -13.66
N LEU A 15 -11.32 23.32 -12.86
CA LEU A 15 -10.50 23.21 -11.65
C LEU A 15 -9.12 22.57 -11.91
N GLY A 16 -8.92 21.94 -13.07
CA GLY A 16 -7.72 21.15 -13.35
C GLY A 16 -7.62 19.86 -12.51
N VAL A 17 -8.75 19.27 -12.12
CA VAL A 17 -8.81 18.06 -11.26
C VAL A 17 -9.65 16.95 -11.91
N SER A 18 -9.69 15.75 -11.31
CA SER A 18 -10.56 14.66 -11.79
C SER A 18 -12.03 14.84 -11.39
N GLU A 19 -12.96 14.26 -12.16
CA GLU A 19 -14.39 14.23 -11.79
C GLU A 19 -14.66 13.60 -10.42
N ALA A 20 -13.84 12.61 -10.03
CA ALA A 20 -13.93 11.96 -8.72
C ALA A 20 -13.63 12.95 -7.58
N SER A 21 -12.68 13.87 -7.78
CA SER A 21 -12.34 14.92 -6.81
C SER A 21 -13.50 15.90 -6.63
N VAL A 22 -14.11 16.31 -7.74
CA VAL A 22 -15.31 17.16 -7.73
C VAL A 22 -16.48 16.48 -7.02
N ARG A 23 -16.72 15.18 -7.27
CA ARG A 23 -17.76 14.41 -6.57
C ARG A 23 -17.49 14.39 -5.07
N ARG A 24 -16.27 14.05 -4.66
CA ARG A 24 -15.83 14.00 -3.25
C ARG A 24 -16.00 15.34 -2.54
N TRP A 25 -15.56 16.44 -3.15
CA TRP A 25 -15.71 17.78 -2.58
C TRP A 25 -17.18 18.19 -2.46
N SER A 26 -18.01 17.80 -3.44
CA SER A 26 -19.44 18.06 -3.41
C SER A 26 -20.16 17.27 -2.33
N ASP A 27 -19.71 16.04 -2.05
CA ASP A 27 -20.33 15.17 -1.05
C ASP A 27 -19.91 15.57 0.38
N ARG A 28 -18.73 16.17 0.53
CA ARG A 28 -18.23 16.77 1.79
C ARG A 28 -18.71 18.22 2.03
N GLY A 29 -19.53 18.79 1.14
CA GLY A 29 -20.01 20.17 1.25
C GLY A 29 -18.97 21.26 0.98
N ILE A 30 -17.75 20.88 0.58
CA ILE A 30 -16.63 21.80 0.28
C ILE A 30 -16.89 22.57 -1.01
N LEU A 31 -17.45 21.90 -2.01
CA LEU A 31 -17.88 22.52 -3.26
C LEU A 31 -19.41 22.54 -3.31
N PRO A 32 -20.05 23.72 -3.16
CA PRO A 32 -21.50 23.82 -3.19
C PRO A 32 -22.07 23.25 -4.48
N VAL A 33 -23.01 22.31 -4.33
CA VAL A 33 -23.55 21.51 -5.43
C VAL A 33 -25.07 21.54 -5.39
N GLN A 34 -25.69 21.74 -6.54
CA GLN A 34 -27.12 21.53 -6.71
C GLN A 34 -27.36 20.17 -7.36
N ARG A 35 -28.33 19.43 -6.85
CA ARG A 35 -28.79 18.16 -7.44
C ARG A 35 -30.03 18.47 -8.27
N VAL A 36 -29.99 18.20 -9.58
CA VAL A 36 -31.05 18.59 -10.53
C VAL A 36 -31.61 17.34 -11.24
N GLY A 37 -32.92 17.36 -11.51
CA GLY A 37 -33.61 16.30 -12.23
C GLY A 37 -33.85 15.03 -11.42
N LYS A 38 -34.59 14.08 -12.02
CA LYS A 38 -34.97 12.80 -11.36
C LYS A 38 -33.78 11.93 -10.99
N ARG A 39 -32.66 12.03 -11.73
CA ARG A 39 -31.41 11.29 -11.47
C ARG A 39 -30.47 11.98 -10.47
N ARG A 40 -30.89 13.11 -9.88
CA ARG A 40 -30.09 13.91 -8.92
C ARG A 40 -28.69 14.20 -9.46
N GLU A 41 -28.61 14.73 -10.67
CA GLU A 41 -27.31 15.02 -11.28
C GLU A 41 -26.67 16.24 -10.61
N ARG A 42 -25.34 16.20 -10.47
CA ARG A 42 -24.57 17.28 -9.86
C ARG A 42 -24.45 18.46 -10.83
N ARG A 43 -24.74 19.67 -10.33
CA ARG A 43 -24.57 20.94 -11.04
C ARG A 43 -23.89 21.95 -10.15
N PHE A 44 -22.92 22.67 -10.71
CA PHE A 44 -22.07 23.60 -9.98
C PHE A 44 -22.18 24.99 -10.57
N LYS A 45 -22.30 26.01 -9.72
CA LYS A 45 -22.25 27.39 -10.21
C LYS A 45 -20.81 27.78 -10.55
N PRO A 46 -20.54 28.42 -11.70
CA PRO A 46 -19.20 28.91 -12.06
C PRO A 46 -18.52 29.68 -10.92
N GLU A 47 -19.25 30.58 -10.26
CA GLU A 47 -18.71 31.40 -9.16
C GLU A 47 -18.30 30.57 -7.93
N HIS A 48 -18.97 29.44 -7.65
CA HIS A 48 -18.61 28.54 -6.56
C HIS A 48 -17.44 27.66 -6.93
N VAL A 49 -17.36 27.24 -8.19
CA VAL A 49 -16.19 26.54 -8.70
C VAL A 49 -14.98 27.47 -8.61
N ASP A 50 -15.10 28.72 -9.07
CA ASP A 50 -14.02 29.71 -9.09
C ASP A 50 -13.58 30.19 -7.69
N ARG A 51 -14.52 30.27 -6.74
CA ARG A 51 -14.27 30.60 -5.33
C ARG A 51 -14.01 29.41 -4.44
N ALA A 52 -13.99 28.18 -4.98
CA ALA A 52 -13.62 26.99 -4.22
C ALA A 52 -12.28 27.28 -3.51
N PRO A 53 -12.15 26.98 -2.20
CA PRO A 53 -11.06 27.46 -1.38
C PRO A 53 -9.72 27.32 -2.10
N ARG A 54 -8.90 28.38 -2.10
CA ARG A 54 -7.54 28.29 -2.65
C ARG A 54 -6.72 27.20 -1.95
N GLU A 55 -7.10 26.77 -0.74
CA GLU A 55 -6.55 25.59 -0.07
C GLU A 55 -6.95 24.26 -0.74
N ALA A 56 -8.07 24.21 -1.47
CA ALA A 56 -8.42 23.07 -2.33
C ALA A 56 -7.86 23.21 -3.77
N ARG A 57 -7.49 24.42 -4.22
CA ARG A 57 -6.90 24.69 -5.55
C ARG A 57 -5.36 24.78 -5.54
N VAL A 58 -4.77 25.13 -4.42
CA VAL A 58 -3.34 25.34 -4.11
C VAL A 58 -3.14 25.21 -2.58
N THR A 59 -3.39 24.03 -2.02
CA THR A 59 -2.57 23.48 -0.92
C THR A 59 -2.43 21.97 -1.12
N ALA A 60 -1.66 21.57 -2.13
CA ALA A 60 -0.60 20.64 -1.80
C ALA A 60 0.52 21.51 -1.19
N PRO A 61 0.98 21.27 0.04
CA PRO A 61 2.13 21.99 0.57
C PRO A 61 3.29 21.85 -0.41
N THR A 62 3.81 22.97 -0.91
CA THR A 62 5.17 23.06 -1.48
C THR A 62 6.19 23.22 -0.36
N VAL A 63 6.14 22.31 0.60
CA VAL A 63 7.37 21.66 1.05
C VAL A 63 7.39 20.44 0.15
N ARG A 64 8.41 20.21 -0.69
CA ARG A 64 8.60 18.83 -1.17
C ARG A 64 8.65 18.02 0.12
N PRO A 65 7.65 17.19 0.49
CA PRO A 65 7.86 16.33 1.63
C PRO A 65 9.14 15.60 1.25
N GLY A 66 10.14 15.57 2.14
CA GLY A 66 11.19 14.58 1.97
C GLY A 66 10.44 13.29 1.67
N ARG A 67 10.64 12.73 0.47
CA ARG A 67 9.86 11.59 0.01
C ARG A 67 9.90 10.59 1.16
N THR A 68 8.74 10.15 1.67
CA THR A 68 8.75 9.20 2.78
C THR A 68 9.59 8.03 2.32
N GLN A 69 10.68 7.77 3.02
CA GLN A 69 11.66 6.77 2.63
C GLN A 69 11.65 5.63 3.62
N VAL A 70 11.89 4.43 3.12
CA VAL A 70 12.16 3.26 3.93
C VAL A 70 13.57 2.78 3.70
N ALA A 71 14.24 2.37 4.77
CA ALA A 71 15.52 1.68 4.69
C ALA A 71 15.26 0.18 4.47
N LEU A 72 15.95 -0.41 3.49
CA LEU A 72 15.94 -1.85 3.24
C LEU A 72 17.35 -2.29 2.88
N GLY A 73 17.94 -3.13 3.73
CA GLY A 73 19.32 -3.63 3.62
C GLY A 73 20.37 -2.55 3.34
N GLY A 74 20.25 -1.40 4.01
CA GLY A 74 21.19 -0.27 3.94
C GLY A 74 20.96 0.70 2.78
N GLN A 75 19.90 0.52 1.99
CA GLN A 75 19.50 1.46 0.94
C GLN A 75 18.17 2.14 1.30
N SER A 76 18.00 3.39 0.87
CA SER A 76 16.76 4.15 1.06
C SER A 76 15.90 4.10 -0.21
N PHE A 77 14.61 3.83 -0.04
CA PHE A 77 13.64 3.73 -1.12
C PHE A 77 12.49 4.71 -0.91
N ASP A 78 12.16 5.47 -1.94
CA ASP A 78 11.00 6.36 -1.92
C ASP A 78 9.70 5.57 -2.02
N VAL A 79 8.78 5.75 -1.09
CA VAL A 79 7.47 5.08 -1.14
C VAL A 79 6.52 5.79 -2.12
N PRO A 80 5.54 5.08 -2.73
CA PRO A 80 5.26 3.65 -2.55
C PRO A 80 6.28 2.74 -3.22
N ILE A 81 6.58 1.59 -2.60
CA ILE A 81 7.35 0.51 -3.20
C ILE A 81 6.66 -0.84 -3.02
N HIS A 82 6.80 -1.69 -4.05
CA HIS A 82 6.44 -3.09 -4.01
C HIS A 82 7.59 -3.91 -4.59
N LEU A 83 8.38 -4.55 -3.72
CA LEU A 83 9.60 -5.27 -4.11
C LEU A 83 9.44 -6.77 -3.88
N ALA A 84 10.00 -7.58 -4.78
CA ALA A 84 10.22 -8.98 -4.47
C ALA A 84 11.60 -9.16 -3.80
N ALA A 85 11.65 -9.96 -2.76
CA ALA A 85 12.89 -10.47 -2.18
C ALA A 85 12.95 -11.99 -2.36
N PHE A 86 14.14 -12.53 -2.40
CA PHE A 86 14.41 -13.93 -2.70
C PHE A 86 15.42 -14.45 -1.69
N TYR A 87 15.16 -15.61 -1.11
CA TYR A 87 16.10 -16.22 -0.19
C TYR A 87 16.30 -17.70 -0.45
N ASP A 88 17.49 -18.20 -0.17
CA ASP A 88 17.88 -19.60 -0.36
C ASP A 88 18.17 -20.35 0.96
N SER A 89 17.99 -19.67 2.10
CA SER A 89 18.26 -20.22 3.42
C SER A 89 17.32 -19.65 4.48
N ASP A 90 17.16 -20.38 5.58
CA ASP A 90 16.30 -19.94 6.70
C ASP A 90 16.87 -18.68 7.38
N ALA A 91 18.20 -18.54 7.41
CA ALA A 91 18.85 -17.31 7.85
C ALA A 91 18.55 -16.15 6.87
N GLY A 92 18.55 -16.42 5.56
CA GLY A 92 18.20 -15.44 4.52
C GLY A 92 16.77 -14.92 4.64
N ARG A 93 15.82 -15.78 5.02
CA ARG A 93 14.38 -15.47 5.18
C ARG A 93 14.12 -14.18 5.94
N VAL A 94 14.67 -14.06 7.15
CA VAL A 94 14.39 -12.93 8.05
C VAL A 94 15.40 -11.78 7.89
N ARG A 95 16.53 -12.04 7.24
CA ARG A 95 17.71 -11.14 7.22
C ARG A 95 17.38 -9.74 6.72
N LEU A 96 16.51 -9.63 5.71
CA LEU A 96 16.16 -8.35 5.09
C LEU A 96 14.91 -7.73 5.72
N THR A 97 13.90 -8.55 5.97
CA THR A 97 12.53 -8.10 6.24
C THR A 97 12.18 -8.03 7.72
N ALA A 98 12.84 -8.79 8.60
CA ALA A 98 12.67 -8.61 10.03
C ALA A 98 13.20 -7.23 10.51
N PRO A 99 14.38 -6.74 10.08
CA PRO A 99 14.82 -5.38 10.41
C PRO A 99 13.89 -4.31 9.85
N PHE A 100 13.35 -4.53 8.65
CA PHE A 100 12.39 -3.65 8.01
C PHE A 100 11.08 -3.52 8.83
N LEU A 101 10.55 -4.63 9.35
CA LEU A 101 9.39 -4.61 10.26
C LEU A 101 9.75 -3.96 11.61
N ALA A 102 10.91 -4.28 12.18
CA ALA A 102 11.37 -3.71 13.44
C ALA A 102 11.47 -2.18 13.39
N ASP A 103 11.93 -1.60 12.27
CA ASP A 103 11.95 -0.15 12.07
C ASP A 103 10.55 0.47 12.07
N GLY A 104 9.55 -0.25 11.54
CA GLY A 104 8.15 0.18 11.60
C GLY A 104 7.56 0.08 12.99
N ILE A 105 7.83 -1.01 13.70
CA ILE A 105 7.36 -1.23 15.07
C ILE A 105 7.93 -0.16 16.00
N ARG A 106 9.23 0.13 15.94
CA ARG A 106 9.87 1.22 16.72
C ARG A 106 9.25 2.58 16.44
N ALA A 107 8.82 2.82 15.21
CA ALA A 107 8.14 4.05 14.82
C ALA A 107 6.65 4.09 15.20
N GLY A 108 6.10 3.01 15.77
CA GLY A 108 4.67 2.85 16.06
C GLY A 108 3.79 2.83 14.81
N GLY A 109 4.37 2.54 13.64
CA GLY A 109 3.67 2.52 12.36
C GLY A 109 3.05 1.16 12.06
N PRO A 110 1.92 1.09 11.32
CA PRO A 110 1.29 -0.18 10.97
C PRO A 110 2.24 -1.09 10.19
N CYS A 111 2.42 -2.31 10.71
CA CYS A 111 3.26 -3.36 10.17
C CYS A 111 2.42 -4.62 9.97
N PHE A 112 2.51 -5.22 8.79
CA PHE A 112 1.81 -6.44 8.43
C PHE A 112 2.81 -7.52 8.10
N LEU A 113 2.66 -8.70 8.69
CA LEU A 113 3.41 -9.90 8.36
C LEU A 113 2.44 -10.97 7.91
N LEU A 114 2.44 -11.29 6.62
CA LEU A 114 1.66 -12.36 6.06
C LEU A 114 2.50 -13.64 6.05
N ALA A 115 2.49 -14.38 7.16
CA ALA A 115 3.26 -15.60 7.36
C ALA A 115 2.49 -16.56 8.28
N GLN A 116 2.75 -17.86 8.14
CA GLN A 116 2.22 -18.91 9.01
C GLN A 116 3.27 -20.00 9.25
N GLY A 117 3.01 -20.87 10.23
CA GLY A 117 3.88 -22.03 10.51
C GLY A 117 5.32 -21.64 10.78
N GLU A 118 6.27 -22.39 10.21
CA GLU A 118 7.71 -22.21 10.44
C GLU A 118 8.23 -20.84 9.97
N GLU A 119 7.65 -20.27 8.91
CA GLU A 119 7.97 -18.92 8.48
C GLU A 119 7.64 -17.91 9.58
N LEU A 120 6.42 -17.96 10.13
CA LEU A 120 5.99 -17.07 11.21
C LEU A 120 6.87 -17.25 12.46
N ASP A 121 7.13 -18.48 12.88
CA ASP A 121 7.96 -18.78 14.05
C ASP A 121 9.35 -18.15 13.91
N SER A 122 9.95 -18.22 12.72
CA SER A 122 11.25 -17.62 12.46
C SER A 122 11.25 -16.09 12.56
N TYR A 123 10.15 -15.42 12.17
CA TYR A 123 10.00 -13.98 12.38
C TYR A 123 9.85 -13.62 13.85
N MET A 124 9.08 -14.39 14.62
CA MET A 124 8.88 -14.11 16.04
C MET A 124 10.22 -14.17 16.79
N VAL A 125 11.03 -15.21 16.53
CA VAL A 125 12.38 -15.31 17.10
C VAL A 125 13.28 -14.16 16.63
N ALA A 126 13.25 -13.83 15.33
CA ALA A 126 14.11 -12.78 14.79
C ALA A 126 13.76 -11.39 15.35
N LEU A 127 12.47 -11.06 15.48
CA LEU A 127 11.99 -9.77 16.00
C LEU A 127 12.25 -9.62 17.50
N ASP A 128 12.09 -10.69 18.28
CA ASP A 128 12.37 -10.70 19.73
C ASP A 128 13.85 -10.41 20.04
N GLN A 129 14.75 -10.80 19.13
CA GLN A 129 16.18 -10.49 19.24
C GLN A 129 16.54 -9.05 18.82
N MET A 130 15.58 -8.25 18.32
CA MET A 130 15.88 -6.91 17.83
C MET A 130 15.79 -5.87 18.95
N PRO A 131 16.87 -5.10 19.19
CA PRO A 131 16.85 -4.07 20.23
C PRO A 131 15.72 -3.06 20.04
N GLY A 132 14.99 -2.77 21.11
CA GLY A 132 13.90 -1.79 21.12
C GLY A 132 12.63 -2.23 20.41
N VAL A 133 12.47 -3.52 20.13
CA VAL A 133 11.22 -4.12 19.66
C VAL A 133 10.60 -4.92 20.81
N ASP A 134 9.35 -4.62 21.15
CA ASP A 134 8.52 -5.45 22.01
C ASP A 134 7.45 -6.07 21.11
N VAL A 135 7.62 -7.35 20.78
CA VAL A 135 6.75 -8.04 19.81
C VAL A 135 5.36 -8.25 20.38
N ASP A 136 5.27 -8.58 21.67
CA ASP A 136 4.01 -8.82 22.36
C ASP A 136 3.17 -7.54 22.44
N ASP A 137 3.78 -6.42 22.82
CA ASP A 137 3.10 -5.11 22.81
C ASP A 137 2.71 -4.68 21.38
N ALA A 138 3.58 -4.91 20.39
CA ALA A 138 3.28 -4.58 19.01
C ALA A 138 2.06 -5.36 18.48
N LEU A 139 1.94 -6.64 18.82
CA LEU A 139 0.77 -7.47 18.50
C LEU A 139 -0.48 -7.00 19.26
N ALA A 140 -0.36 -6.79 20.57
CA ALA A 140 -1.48 -6.40 21.43
C ALA A 140 -2.06 -5.02 21.06
N SER A 141 -1.20 -4.08 20.67
CA SER A 141 -1.59 -2.73 20.24
C SER A 141 -2.06 -2.66 18.78
N GLY A 142 -1.87 -3.75 18.01
CA GLY A 142 -2.15 -3.81 16.58
C GLY A 142 -1.19 -2.99 15.72
N VAL A 143 -0.01 -2.64 16.25
CA VAL A 143 1.10 -2.09 15.47
C VAL A 143 1.65 -3.16 14.52
N LEU A 144 1.78 -4.40 15.00
CA LEU A 144 2.07 -5.58 14.19
C LEU A 144 0.79 -6.41 14.03
N VAL A 145 0.42 -6.69 12.79
CA VAL A 145 -0.70 -7.58 12.45
C VAL A 145 -0.13 -8.79 11.69
N VAL A 146 -0.49 -9.98 12.14
CA VAL A 146 -0.07 -11.26 11.54
C VAL A 146 -1.28 -11.97 10.95
N ALA A 147 -1.13 -12.50 9.73
CA ALA A 147 -2.10 -13.39 9.09
C ALA A 147 -1.37 -14.39 8.17
N GLY A 148 -2.00 -15.49 7.77
CA GLY A 148 -1.41 -16.42 6.79
C GLY A 148 -1.41 -15.88 5.35
N SER A 149 -2.42 -15.10 5.00
CA SER A 149 -2.54 -14.39 3.73
C SER A 149 -3.53 -13.22 3.83
N PRO A 150 -3.62 -12.35 2.82
CA PRO A 150 -4.61 -11.27 2.77
C PRO A 150 -5.99 -11.75 2.27
N GLY A 151 -6.09 -13.01 1.84
CA GLY A 151 -7.30 -13.59 1.24
C GLY A 151 -7.02 -14.90 0.49
N HIS A 152 -8.07 -15.57 0.03
CA HIS A 152 -7.96 -16.84 -0.72
C HIS A 152 -8.01 -16.64 -2.25
N THR A 153 -8.50 -15.49 -2.70
CA THR A 153 -8.57 -15.07 -4.12
C THR A 153 -7.97 -13.69 -4.29
N ALA A 154 -7.59 -13.35 -5.52
CA ALA A 154 -7.04 -12.02 -5.81
C ALA A 154 -8.01 -10.90 -5.43
N ALA A 155 -9.30 -11.07 -5.70
CA ALA A 155 -10.31 -10.09 -5.34
C ALA A 155 -10.40 -9.87 -3.82
N ALA A 156 -10.40 -10.95 -3.03
CA ALA A 156 -10.46 -10.86 -1.58
C ALA A 156 -9.19 -10.20 -0.99
N ALA A 157 -8.01 -10.58 -1.49
CA ALA A 157 -6.74 -9.99 -1.07
C ALA A 157 -6.66 -8.49 -1.36
N LEU A 158 -7.14 -8.05 -2.52
CA LEU A 158 -7.18 -6.63 -2.87
C LEU A 158 -8.15 -5.84 -1.99
N ASP A 159 -9.32 -6.40 -1.69
CA ASP A 159 -10.30 -5.77 -0.79
C ASP A 159 -9.77 -5.63 0.64
N TYR A 160 -9.08 -6.66 1.15
CA TYR A 160 -8.37 -6.63 2.42
C TYR A 160 -7.38 -5.47 2.47
N TRP A 161 -6.52 -5.36 1.45
CA TRP A 161 -5.51 -4.30 1.42
C TRP A 161 -6.10 -2.91 1.21
N GLU A 162 -7.12 -2.74 0.35
CA GLU A 162 -7.79 -1.45 0.21
C GLU A 162 -8.40 -1.00 1.54
N THR A 163 -9.11 -1.90 2.23
CA THR A 163 -9.73 -1.61 3.53
C THR A 163 -8.68 -1.24 4.57
N THR A 164 -7.61 -2.03 4.66
CA THR A 164 -6.52 -1.85 5.61
C THR A 164 -5.78 -0.53 5.38
N MET A 165 -5.41 -0.25 4.13
CA MET A 165 -4.67 0.96 3.77
C MET A 165 -5.54 2.22 3.98
N TRP A 166 -6.83 2.17 3.67
CA TRP A 166 -7.73 3.29 3.97
C TRP A 166 -7.88 3.54 5.45
N ALA A 167 -8.00 2.50 6.28
CA ALA A 167 -8.05 2.65 7.73
C ALA A 167 -6.76 3.30 8.28
N ALA A 168 -5.59 2.93 7.74
CA ALA A 168 -4.33 3.57 8.09
C ALA A 168 -4.30 5.06 7.69
N MET A 169 -4.82 5.40 6.52
CA MET A 169 -4.93 6.80 6.07
C MET A 169 -5.87 7.63 6.94
N ASP A 170 -7.00 7.07 7.35
CA ASP A 170 -7.97 7.74 8.23
C ASP A 170 -7.36 8.04 9.61
N ARG A 171 -6.43 7.19 10.07
CA ARG A 171 -5.62 7.40 11.29
C ARG A 171 -4.40 8.30 11.08
N HIS A 172 -4.23 8.84 9.87
CA HIS A 172 -3.13 9.72 9.47
C HIS A 172 -1.75 9.06 9.65
N MET A 173 -1.70 7.74 9.44
CA MET A 173 -0.44 7.02 9.50
C MET A 173 0.43 7.39 8.30
N PRO A 174 1.70 7.78 8.52
CA PRO A 174 2.55 8.31 7.45
C PRO A 174 3.06 7.22 6.50
N LEU A 175 3.03 5.95 6.92
CA LEU A 175 3.56 4.82 6.18
C LEU A 175 2.98 3.50 6.69
N VAL A 176 2.59 2.62 5.78
CA VAL A 176 2.29 1.20 6.06
C VAL A 176 3.44 0.32 5.58
N ARG A 177 3.89 -0.62 6.42
CA ARG A 177 4.87 -1.64 6.05
C ARG A 177 4.20 -3.01 5.96
N ALA A 178 4.51 -3.77 4.93
CA ALA A 178 4.01 -5.12 4.78
C ALA A 178 5.11 -6.06 4.29
N VAL A 179 5.13 -7.27 4.84
CA VAL A 179 5.98 -8.37 4.40
C VAL A 179 5.07 -9.55 4.10
N GLY A 180 5.12 -10.05 2.87
CA GLY A 180 4.42 -11.25 2.44
C GLY A 180 5.38 -12.43 2.32
N GLU A 181 5.21 -13.47 3.14
CA GLU A 181 5.86 -14.75 2.91
C GLU A 181 5.08 -15.51 1.86
N MET A 182 5.55 -15.46 0.62
CA MET A 182 4.78 -16.01 -0.50
C MET A 182 4.61 -17.52 -0.40
N GLY A 183 5.50 -18.22 0.33
CA GLY A 183 5.32 -19.62 0.69
C GLY A 183 4.05 -19.85 1.53
N SER A 184 3.84 -19.02 2.56
CA SER A 184 2.65 -19.04 3.41
C SER A 184 1.40 -18.57 2.67
N GLU A 185 1.50 -17.48 1.89
CA GLU A 185 0.37 -16.98 1.10
C GLU A 185 -0.10 -18.02 0.08
N ARG A 186 0.84 -18.69 -0.61
CA ARG A 186 0.54 -19.74 -1.60
C ARG A 186 -0.31 -20.88 -1.03
N GLU A 187 -0.13 -21.23 0.25
CA GLU A 187 -0.91 -22.28 0.91
C GLU A 187 -2.37 -21.87 1.18
N ASN A 188 -2.65 -20.57 1.23
CA ASN A 188 -3.99 -20.03 1.50
C ASN A 188 -4.73 -19.60 0.23
N PHE A 189 -4.01 -19.24 -0.84
CA PHE A 189 -4.63 -18.95 -2.13
C PHE A 189 -5.19 -20.22 -2.78
N GLU A 190 -6.33 -20.10 -3.46
CA GLU A 190 -6.97 -21.21 -4.18
C GLU A 190 -6.07 -21.83 -5.26
N SER A 191 -5.17 -21.04 -5.82
CA SER A 191 -4.16 -21.49 -6.78
C SER A 191 -2.97 -20.54 -6.83
N GLU A 192 -1.84 -21.04 -7.32
CA GLU A 192 -0.66 -20.20 -7.59
C GLU A 192 -0.97 -19.12 -8.65
N GLN A 193 -1.89 -19.40 -9.59
CA GLN A 193 -2.34 -18.41 -10.57
C GLN A 193 -3.12 -17.26 -9.92
N GLU A 194 -3.98 -17.54 -8.95
CA GLU A 194 -4.70 -16.52 -8.18
C GLU A 194 -3.73 -15.65 -7.37
N MET A 195 -2.73 -16.26 -6.73
CA MET A 195 -1.69 -15.53 -6.01
C MET A 195 -0.91 -14.58 -6.93
N PHE A 196 -0.50 -15.02 -8.13
CA PHE A 196 0.17 -14.13 -9.08
C PHE A 196 -0.76 -13.07 -9.68
N ALA A 197 -2.04 -13.38 -9.89
CA ALA A 197 -3.03 -12.40 -10.31
C ALA A 197 -3.19 -11.29 -9.25
N TYR A 198 -3.18 -11.67 -7.97
CA TYR A 198 -3.12 -10.76 -6.84
C TYR A 198 -1.88 -9.86 -6.91
N GLU A 199 -0.67 -10.42 -7.04
CA GLU A 199 0.55 -9.60 -7.03
C GLU A 199 0.59 -8.56 -8.15
N VAL A 200 0.20 -8.96 -9.37
CA VAL A 200 0.16 -8.05 -10.51
C VAL A 200 -0.84 -6.93 -10.26
N ALA A 201 -2.04 -7.26 -9.78
CA ALA A 201 -3.09 -6.28 -9.49
C ALA A 201 -2.74 -5.37 -8.30
N PHE A 202 -2.05 -5.91 -7.30
CA PHE A 202 -1.69 -5.21 -6.06
C PHE A 202 -0.83 -3.98 -6.33
N ASN A 203 0.01 -3.98 -7.37
CA ASN A 203 0.79 -2.80 -7.77
C ASN A 203 -0.08 -1.55 -7.97
N MET A 204 -1.27 -1.70 -8.55
CA MET A 204 -2.17 -0.58 -8.79
C MET A 204 -2.80 -0.07 -7.48
N THR A 205 -3.03 -0.97 -6.52
CA THR A 205 -3.48 -0.64 -5.18
C THR A 205 -2.38 0.07 -4.39
N ALA A 206 -1.18 -0.51 -4.30
CA ALA A 206 -0.04 0.02 -3.56
C ALA A 206 0.33 1.45 -3.97
N ARG A 207 0.29 1.76 -5.28
CA ARG A 207 0.58 3.10 -5.81
C ARG A 207 -0.33 4.23 -5.30
N ARG A 208 -1.46 3.89 -4.67
CA ARG A 208 -2.43 4.86 -4.13
C ARG A 208 -2.15 5.25 -2.68
N PHE A 209 -1.24 4.56 -2.00
CA PHE A 209 -1.01 4.70 -0.56
C PHE A 209 0.48 4.87 -0.25
N PRO A 210 0.85 5.56 0.84
CA PRO A 210 2.23 5.59 1.33
C PRO A 210 2.56 4.23 1.96
N CYS A 211 2.96 3.26 1.14
CA CYS A 211 3.24 1.91 1.60
C CYS A 211 4.59 1.38 1.08
N ALA A 212 5.21 0.52 1.88
CA ALA A 212 6.36 -0.26 1.48
C ALA A 212 6.03 -1.73 1.70
N VAL A 213 5.99 -2.50 0.61
CA VAL A 213 5.55 -3.89 0.61
C VAL A 213 6.66 -4.75 0.05
N ILE A 214 7.08 -5.77 0.80
CA ILE A 214 8.12 -6.72 0.40
C ILE A 214 7.48 -8.12 0.33
N CYS A 215 7.29 -8.64 -0.87
CA CYS A 215 6.85 -10.02 -1.08
C CYS A 215 8.09 -10.89 -1.24
N GLN A 216 8.28 -11.88 -0.37
CA GLN A 216 9.49 -12.68 -0.34
C GLN A 216 9.28 -14.15 -0.68
N TYR A 217 10.27 -14.69 -1.39
CA TYR A 217 10.20 -15.98 -2.06
C TYR A 217 11.34 -16.89 -1.62
N ASP A 218 11.01 -18.03 -1.03
CA ASP A 218 11.96 -19.13 -0.84
C ASP A 218 12.26 -19.79 -2.19
N VAL A 219 13.45 -19.55 -2.75
CA VAL A 219 13.81 -20.10 -4.07
C VAL A 219 13.95 -21.63 -4.05
N ARG A 220 14.00 -22.25 -2.86
CA ARG A 220 13.95 -23.71 -2.68
C ARG A 220 12.52 -24.26 -2.84
N LYS A 221 11.49 -23.43 -2.62
CA LYS A 221 10.06 -23.81 -2.66
C LYS A 221 9.32 -23.37 -3.92
N PHE A 222 9.90 -22.45 -4.71
CA PHE A 222 9.30 -21.93 -5.94
C PHE A 222 10.04 -22.39 -7.18
N SER A 223 9.28 -22.73 -8.24
CA SER A 223 9.87 -23.11 -9.53
C SER A 223 10.52 -21.92 -10.23
N GLY A 224 11.49 -22.16 -11.12
CA GLY A 224 12.10 -21.10 -11.93
C GLY A 224 11.07 -20.24 -12.69
N PRO A 225 10.05 -20.82 -13.35
CA PRO A 225 8.96 -20.05 -13.95
C PRO A 225 8.16 -19.21 -12.96
N ALA A 226 7.90 -19.71 -11.75
CA ALA A 226 7.21 -18.94 -10.71
C ALA A 226 8.06 -17.74 -10.24
N ILE A 227 9.37 -17.93 -10.05
CA ILE A 227 10.30 -16.84 -9.74
C ILE A 227 10.31 -15.80 -10.88
N LEU A 228 10.33 -16.22 -12.14
CA LEU A 228 10.25 -15.29 -13.28
C LEU A 228 8.94 -14.51 -13.30
N SER A 229 7.82 -15.13 -12.90
CA SER A 229 6.52 -14.45 -12.76
C SER A 229 6.57 -13.40 -11.64
N ALA A 230 7.16 -13.74 -10.49
CA ALA A 230 7.40 -12.78 -9.40
C ALA A 230 8.23 -11.59 -9.89
N PHE A 231 9.30 -11.82 -10.67
CA PHE A 231 10.09 -10.76 -11.28
C PHE A 231 9.27 -9.82 -12.16
N ARG A 232 8.33 -10.36 -12.93
CA ARG A 232 7.44 -9.55 -13.79
C ARG A 232 6.38 -8.79 -13.00
N ALA A 233 5.96 -9.33 -11.87
CA ALA A 233 4.94 -8.72 -11.01
C ALA A 233 5.48 -7.55 -10.16
N HIS A 234 6.80 -7.40 -9.98
CA HIS A 234 7.40 -6.35 -9.16
C HIS A 234 8.32 -5.41 -9.97
N PRO A 235 7.75 -4.46 -10.74
CA PRO A 235 8.52 -3.60 -11.63
C PRO A 235 9.50 -2.67 -10.89
N ASP A 236 9.26 -2.38 -9.62
CA ASP A 236 10.11 -1.50 -8.81
C ASP A 236 11.49 -2.12 -8.54
N MET A 237 11.68 -3.42 -8.78
CA MET A 237 12.97 -4.10 -8.69
C MET A 237 13.99 -3.69 -9.76
N LEU A 238 13.55 -3.10 -10.88
CA LEU A 238 14.44 -2.79 -12.01
C LEU A 238 15.53 -1.75 -11.67
N GLY A 239 15.37 -1.00 -10.57
CA GLY A 239 16.36 -0.05 -10.06
C GLY A 239 17.16 -0.56 -8.84
N VAL A 240 16.94 -1.81 -8.41
CA VAL A 240 17.48 -2.36 -7.16
C VAL A 240 18.55 -3.40 -7.46
N SER A 241 19.61 -3.43 -6.65
CA SER A 241 20.66 -4.45 -6.79
C SER A 241 20.10 -5.84 -6.50
N LEU A 242 20.26 -6.80 -7.41
CA LEU A 242 19.87 -8.19 -7.16
C LEU A 242 20.61 -8.80 -5.96
N ASN A 243 21.84 -8.38 -5.68
CA ASN A 243 22.58 -8.82 -4.48
C ASN A 243 21.93 -8.35 -3.17
N LEU A 244 21.12 -7.29 -3.19
CA LEU A 244 20.33 -6.86 -2.05
C LEU A 244 19.13 -7.79 -1.84
N LEU A 245 18.49 -8.18 -2.95
CA LEU A 245 17.23 -8.92 -2.95
C LEU A 245 17.42 -10.43 -2.87
N LEU A 246 18.59 -10.97 -3.22
CA LEU A 246 18.95 -12.39 -3.09
C LEU A 246 19.75 -12.59 -1.80
N LYS A 247 19.25 -13.39 -0.85
CA LYS A 247 19.86 -13.60 0.47
C LYS A 247 19.90 -15.02 0.98
#